data_AF-A0A2E1V6S5-F1
#
_entry.id   AF-A0A2E1V6S5-F1
#
_cell.length_a   1.000
_cell.length_b   1.000
_cell.length_c   1.000
_cell.angle_alpha   90.00
_cell.angle_beta   90.00
_cell.angle_gamma   90.00
#
_symmetry.space_group_name_H-M   'P 1'
#
loop_
_entity.id
_entity.type
_entity.pdbx_description
1 polymer ?
#
loop_
_entity_poly.entity_id
_entity_poly.type
_entity_poly.pdbx_seq_one_letter_code
_entity_poly.pdbx_strand_id
1 'polypeptide(L)'
;MPPLKNVKKAYVYMIRRHHLLVHEHVDYPEMPLALPGGTLERGEFPNLAARREAEEETGLSGGFGNMRLIGKDVQVHVRHRMKMDRWFYLSFPKVPLPQSWESWEMTPSDWHEPVLIRWFWLPLSEMPERSWNRVLRQYMRRRGLA
;
A
#
# COMPACT_ATOMS: atom_id res chain seq x y z
N MET A 1 -23.73 -13.90 -17.91
CA MET A 1 -22.36 -13.35 -17.85
C MET A 1 -21.63 -13.94 -16.66
N PRO A 2 -20.34 -14.32 -16.77
CA PRO A 2 -19.58 -14.82 -15.62
C PRO A 2 -19.40 -13.73 -14.55
N PRO A 3 -19.31 -14.07 -13.26
CA PRO A 3 -19.15 -13.09 -12.17
C PRO A 3 -17.82 -12.32 -12.27
N LEU A 4 -17.74 -11.16 -11.60
CA LEU A 4 -16.48 -10.42 -11.44
C LEU A 4 -15.49 -11.25 -10.60
N LYS A 5 -14.20 -11.20 -10.95
CA LYS A 5 -13.12 -11.71 -10.11
C LYS A 5 -13.06 -10.85 -8.85
N ASN A 6 -13.28 -11.46 -7.69
CA ASN A 6 -13.13 -10.77 -6.41
C ASN A 6 -11.70 -10.94 -5.90
N VAL A 7 -11.02 -9.84 -5.64
CA VAL A 7 -9.69 -9.81 -5.03
C VAL A 7 -9.78 -9.01 -3.74
N LYS A 8 -9.03 -9.44 -2.73
CA LYS A 8 -8.89 -8.70 -1.48
C LYS A 8 -7.48 -8.16 -1.40
N LYS A 9 -7.34 -6.88 -1.05
CA LYS A 9 -6.04 -6.20 -0.91
C LYS A 9 -5.93 -5.54 0.46
N ALA A 10 -4.75 -5.51 1.03
CA ALA A 10 -4.48 -4.77 2.27
C ALA A 10 -3.24 -3.89 2.09
N TYR A 11 -3.34 -2.63 2.51
CA TYR A 11 -2.31 -1.62 2.34
C TYR A 11 -1.95 -0.95 3.65
N VAL A 12 -0.74 -0.40 3.71
CA VAL A 12 -0.22 0.33 4.87
C VAL A 12 0.14 1.76 4.50
N TYR A 13 -0.50 2.72 5.16
CA TYR A 13 0.03 4.07 5.29
C TYR A 13 1.09 4.08 6.39
N MET A 14 2.36 3.93 6.03
CA MET A 14 3.45 4.19 6.96
C MET A 14 3.77 5.68 6.95
N ILE A 15 3.52 6.34 8.09
CA ILE A 15 3.71 7.79 8.24
C ILE A 15 4.94 8.08 9.08
N ARG A 16 5.76 9.04 8.63
CA ARG A 16 6.87 9.61 9.39
C ARG A 16 6.81 11.13 9.31
N ARG A 17 6.53 11.79 10.44
CA ARG A 17 6.23 13.23 10.50
C ARG A 17 5.10 13.58 9.53
N HIS A 18 5.36 14.41 8.52
CA HIS A 18 4.42 14.81 7.47
C HIS A 18 4.69 14.12 6.13
N HIS A 19 5.28 12.91 6.15
CA HIS A 19 5.57 12.15 4.94
C HIS A 19 4.95 10.75 4.99
N LEU A 20 4.56 10.27 3.83
CA LEU A 20 4.01 8.95 3.58
C LEU A 20 5.05 8.12 2.82
N LEU A 21 5.30 6.90 3.30
CA LEU A 21 6.09 5.93 2.55
C LEU A 21 5.31 5.47 1.32
N VAL A 22 5.92 5.60 0.15
CA VAL A 22 5.42 5.12 -1.14
C VAL A 22 6.55 4.50 -1.93
N HIS A 23 6.20 3.84 -3.02
CA HIS A 23 7.18 3.37 -3.98
C HIS A 23 6.79 3.62 -5.44
N GLU A 24 7.81 3.57 -6.29
CA GLU A 24 7.73 3.48 -7.74
C GLU A 24 8.36 2.17 -8.21
N HIS A 25 7.94 1.68 -9.38
CA HIS A 25 8.62 0.58 -10.08
C HIS A 25 9.70 1.19 -10.97
N VAL A 26 10.96 0.81 -10.77
CA VAL A 26 12.10 1.43 -11.47
C VAL A 26 12.06 1.11 -12.97
N ASP A 27 11.70 -0.13 -13.31
CA ASP A 27 11.62 -0.60 -14.70
C ASP A 27 10.32 -0.17 -15.41
N TYR A 28 9.36 0.35 -14.66
CA TYR A 28 8.04 0.78 -15.16
C TYR A 28 7.67 2.16 -14.59
N PRO A 29 8.44 3.22 -14.91
CA PRO A 29 8.27 4.55 -14.31
C PRO A 29 6.92 5.22 -14.68
N GLU A 30 6.24 4.76 -15.72
CA GLU A 30 4.88 5.17 -16.07
C GLU A 30 3.83 4.67 -15.08
N MET A 31 4.18 3.66 -14.28
CA MET A 31 3.27 3.10 -13.30
C MET A 31 3.04 4.08 -12.16
N PRO A 32 1.78 4.20 -11.70
CA PRO A 32 1.46 5.09 -10.61
C PRO A 32 2.11 4.66 -9.28
N LEU A 33 2.49 5.65 -8.46
CA LEU A 33 2.97 5.41 -7.09
C LEU A 33 2.02 4.51 -6.30
N ALA A 34 2.61 3.62 -5.53
CA ALA A 34 1.90 2.64 -4.72
C ALA A 34 2.29 2.69 -3.24
N LEU A 35 1.41 2.13 -2.42
CA LEU A 35 1.61 1.95 -0.98
C LEU A 35 2.18 0.55 -0.76
N PRO A 36 2.93 0.33 0.33
CA PRO A 36 3.21 -1.02 0.78
C PRO A 36 1.91 -1.81 0.94
N GLY A 37 1.86 -3.01 0.36
CA GLY A 37 0.76 -3.92 0.52
C GLY A 37 0.23 -4.56 -0.77
N GLY A 38 -0.29 -5.77 -0.60
CA GLY A 38 -0.64 -6.64 -1.71
C GLY A 38 -1.91 -7.44 -1.50
N THR A 39 -1.93 -8.62 -2.10
CA THR A 39 -3.10 -9.51 -2.16
C THR A 39 -3.19 -10.36 -0.90
N LEU A 40 -4.39 -10.44 -0.31
CA LEU A 40 -4.58 -11.39 0.79
C LEU A 40 -4.49 -12.82 0.25
N GLU A 41 -3.77 -13.67 0.97
CA GLU A 41 -3.80 -15.11 0.76
C GLU A 41 -5.14 -15.72 1.19
N ARG A 42 -5.37 -16.99 0.80
CA ARG A 42 -6.61 -17.69 1.14
C ARG A 42 -6.72 -17.90 2.66
N GLY A 43 -7.72 -17.26 3.26
CA GLY A 43 -7.97 -17.35 4.70
C GLY A 43 -7.16 -16.37 5.54
N GLU A 44 -6.32 -15.54 4.91
CA GLU A 44 -5.49 -14.57 5.60
C GLU A 44 -6.33 -13.40 6.14
N PHE A 45 -6.03 -12.96 7.36
CA PHE A 45 -6.65 -11.76 7.93
C PHE A 45 -6.03 -10.50 7.31
N PRO A 46 -6.83 -9.46 6.97
CA PRO A 46 -6.31 -8.29 6.27
C PRO A 46 -5.18 -7.55 6.99
N ASN A 47 -5.15 -7.54 8.33
CA ASN A 47 -4.07 -6.92 9.10
C ASN A 47 -2.77 -7.74 9.06
N LEU A 48 -2.85 -9.06 8.91
CA LEU A 48 -1.69 -9.93 8.75
C LEU A 48 -1.13 -9.77 7.33
N ALA A 49 -2.00 -9.78 6.33
CA ALA A 49 -1.62 -9.51 4.94
C ALA A 49 -0.92 -8.16 4.77
N ALA A 50 -1.49 -7.08 5.34
CA ALA A 50 -0.86 -5.76 5.24
C ALA A 50 0.54 -5.74 5.88
N ARG A 51 0.78 -6.50 6.95
CA ARG A 51 2.09 -6.60 7.57
C ARG A 51 3.05 -7.44 6.72
N ARG A 52 2.62 -8.64 6.32
CA ARG A 52 3.43 -9.57 5.52
C ARG A 52 3.90 -8.89 4.24
N GLU A 53 2.98 -8.40 3.44
CA GLU A 53 3.27 -7.73 2.16
C GLU A 53 4.19 -6.52 2.37
N ALA A 54 3.90 -5.67 3.36
CA ALA A 54 4.74 -4.51 3.61
C ALA A 54 6.16 -4.89 4.07
N GLU A 55 6.34 -5.95 4.85
CA GLU A 55 7.66 -6.43 5.27
C GLU A 55 8.42 -7.12 4.13
N GLU A 56 7.73 -7.93 3.32
CA GLU A 56 8.28 -8.59 2.12
C GLU A 56 8.74 -7.57 1.07
N GLU A 57 7.85 -6.65 0.69
CA GLU A 57 8.13 -5.65 -0.35
C GLU A 57 9.19 -4.65 0.11
N THR A 58 9.16 -4.17 1.36
CA THR A 58 10.12 -3.15 1.82
C THR A 58 11.45 -3.71 2.28
N GLY A 59 11.53 -5.01 2.60
CA GLY A 59 12.67 -5.62 3.28
C GLY A 59 12.82 -5.21 4.76
N LEU A 60 11.86 -4.48 5.33
CA LEU A 60 11.93 -3.94 6.69
C LEU A 60 11.24 -4.84 7.72
N SER A 61 11.76 -6.05 7.91
CA SER A 61 11.22 -6.97 8.93
C SER A 61 11.23 -6.31 10.32
N GLY A 62 10.05 -6.22 10.94
CA GLY A 62 9.88 -5.54 12.23
C GLY A 62 9.98 -4.01 12.21
N GLY A 63 10.12 -3.38 11.05
CA GLY A 63 10.16 -1.92 10.89
C GLY A 63 8.81 -1.24 11.13
N PHE A 64 7.71 -1.97 10.94
CA PHE A 64 6.35 -1.47 11.08
C PHE A 64 5.83 -1.59 12.52
N GLY A 65 5.30 -0.49 13.04
CA GLY A 65 4.59 -0.41 14.32
C GLY A 65 3.23 -1.09 14.32
N ASN A 66 2.38 -0.71 15.29
CA ASN A 66 1.03 -1.23 15.39
C ASN A 66 0.20 -0.86 14.15
N MET A 67 -0.51 -1.85 13.59
CA MET A 67 -1.38 -1.66 12.43
C MET A 67 -2.78 -1.24 12.89
N ARG A 68 -3.15 0.03 12.68
CA ARG A 68 -4.51 0.52 12.98
C ARG A 68 -5.34 0.63 11.72
N LEU A 69 -6.45 -0.09 11.63
CA LEU A 69 -7.39 0.08 10.52
C LEU A 69 -7.95 1.51 10.52
N ILE A 70 -7.82 2.24 9.41
CA ILE A 70 -8.34 3.61 9.27
C ILE A 70 -9.47 3.74 8.25
N GLY A 71 -9.63 2.74 7.38
CA GLY A 71 -10.73 2.68 6.44
C GLY A 71 -10.70 1.45 5.55
N LYS A 72 -11.78 1.33 4.77
CA LYS A 72 -11.95 0.32 3.73
C LYS A 72 -12.58 1.00 2.53
N ASP A 73 -12.32 0.48 1.35
CA ASP A 73 -13.11 0.84 0.17
C ASP A 73 -13.24 -0.34 -0.79
N VAL A 74 -13.98 -0.10 -1.87
CA VAL A 74 -14.17 -1.05 -2.97
C VAL A 74 -13.79 -0.36 -4.25
N GLN A 75 -12.91 -0.98 -5.04
CA GLN A 75 -12.55 -0.52 -6.38
C GLN A 75 -13.04 -1.54 -7.41
N VAL A 76 -13.75 -1.07 -8.44
CA VAL A 76 -14.20 -1.92 -9.55
C VAL A 76 -13.41 -1.56 -10.80
N HIS A 77 -12.68 -2.54 -11.33
CA HIS A 77 -11.97 -2.47 -12.60
C HIS A 77 -12.82 -3.14 -13.69
N VAL A 78 -13.65 -2.35 -14.37
CA VAL A 78 -14.63 -2.85 -15.35
C VAL A 78 -13.95 -3.60 -16.50
N ARG A 79 -12.86 -3.02 -17.05
CA ARG A 79 -12.10 -3.61 -18.16
C ARG A 79 -11.54 -4.99 -17.82
N HIS A 80 -11.02 -5.16 -16.61
CA HIS A 80 -10.45 -6.43 -16.13
C HIS A 80 -11.46 -7.31 -15.41
N ARG A 81 -12.76 -6.94 -15.43
CA ARG A 81 -13.85 -7.63 -14.73
C ARG A 81 -13.51 -7.99 -13.28
N MET A 82 -12.90 -7.05 -12.56
CA MET A 82 -12.37 -7.28 -11.23
C MET A 82 -12.99 -6.33 -10.20
N LYS A 83 -13.34 -6.86 -9.04
CA LYS A 83 -13.72 -6.08 -7.85
C LYS A 83 -12.67 -6.30 -6.78
N MET A 84 -12.11 -5.21 -6.27
CA MET A 84 -11.14 -5.22 -5.18
C MET A 84 -11.80 -4.70 -3.91
N ASP A 85 -11.90 -5.54 -2.88
CA ASP A 85 -12.18 -5.08 -1.52
C ASP A 85 -10.84 -4.73 -0.88
N ARG A 86 -10.69 -3.49 -0.38
CA ARG A 86 -9.39 -2.98 0.08
C ARG A 86 -9.45 -2.50 1.53
N TRP A 87 -8.46 -2.90 2.31
CA TRP A 87 -8.29 -2.50 3.71
C TRP A 87 -7.06 -1.61 3.85
N PHE A 88 -7.18 -0.55 4.64
CA PHE A 88 -6.09 0.42 4.82
C PHE A 88 -5.74 0.59 6.28
N TYR A 89 -4.47 0.34 6.59
CA TYR A 89 -3.92 0.43 7.93
C TYR A 89 -2.98 1.63 8.03
N LEU A 90 -3.00 2.31 9.17
CA LEU A 90 -2.00 3.31 9.54
C LEU A 90 -0.95 2.63 10.43
N SER A 91 0.32 2.91 10.14
CA SER A 91 1.45 2.49 10.95
C SER A 91 2.51 3.59 11.03
N PHE A 92 3.41 3.47 11.99
CA PHE A 92 4.56 4.36 12.17
C PHE A 92 5.83 3.50 12.26
N PRO A 93 6.99 3.99 11.79
CA PRO A 93 8.25 3.29 11.94
C PRO A 93 8.59 3.00 13.40
N LYS A 94 9.01 1.77 13.71
CA LYS A 94 9.55 1.39 15.03
C LYS A 94 11.02 1.76 15.20
N VAL A 95 11.73 1.88 14.08
CA VAL A 95 13.15 2.18 14.02
C VAL A 95 13.38 3.33 13.04
N PRO A 96 14.50 4.07 13.14
CA PRO A 96 14.93 4.97 12.09
C PRO A 96 15.06 4.21 10.76
N LEU A 97 14.47 4.77 9.71
CA LEU A 97 14.51 4.21 8.35
C LEU A 97 15.22 5.18 7.41
N PRO A 98 15.90 4.68 6.36
CA PRO A 98 16.58 5.54 5.38
C PRO A 98 15.60 6.48 4.66
N GLN A 99 16.13 7.52 4.03
CA GLN A 99 15.33 8.48 3.26
C GLN A 99 14.82 7.88 1.94
N SER A 100 15.58 6.98 1.36
CA SER A 100 15.17 6.13 0.23
C SER A 100 15.97 4.85 0.25
N TRP A 101 15.42 3.81 -0.33
CA TRP A 101 16.11 2.53 -0.53
C TRP A 101 15.43 1.75 -1.65
N GLU A 102 16.08 0.69 -2.10
CA GLU A 102 15.57 -0.20 -3.14
C GLU A 102 15.34 -1.60 -2.56
N SER A 103 14.37 -2.30 -3.14
CA SER A 103 14.01 -3.68 -2.82
C SER A 103 13.36 -4.34 -4.04
N TRP A 104 12.89 -5.57 -3.87
CA TRP A 104 12.30 -6.36 -4.95
C TRP A 104 10.93 -6.88 -4.57
N GLU A 105 9.92 -6.66 -5.42
CA GLU A 105 8.68 -7.42 -5.37
C GLU A 105 8.94 -8.76 -6.07
N MET A 106 9.10 -9.82 -5.29
CA MET A 106 9.49 -11.14 -5.79
C MET A 106 8.33 -11.88 -6.48
N THR A 107 7.09 -11.52 -6.17
CA THR A 107 5.89 -12.20 -6.66
C THR A 107 4.84 -11.18 -7.13
N PRO A 108 5.13 -10.40 -8.19
CA PRO A 108 4.23 -9.38 -8.66
C PRO A 108 2.91 -9.95 -9.16
N SER A 109 1.83 -9.25 -8.83
CA SER A 109 0.49 -9.67 -9.28
C SER A 109 0.27 -9.51 -10.79
N ASP A 110 0.99 -8.57 -11.41
CA ASP A 110 0.80 -8.16 -12.80
C ASP A 110 1.94 -8.63 -13.74
N TRP A 111 3.03 -9.18 -13.18
CA TRP A 111 4.25 -9.53 -13.93
C TRP A 111 4.73 -10.95 -13.62
N HIS A 112 5.62 -11.48 -14.46
CA HIS A 112 6.16 -12.83 -14.33
C HIS A 112 7.59 -12.89 -13.75
N GLU A 113 8.25 -11.74 -13.59
CA GLU A 113 9.62 -11.61 -13.09
C GLU A 113 9.66 -10.64 -11.91
N PRO A 114 10.61 -10.78 -10.96
CA PRO A 114 10.76 -9.84 -9.86
C PRO A 114 10.95 -8.40 -10.34
N VAL A 115 10.28 -7.45 -9.69
CA VAL A 115 10.31 -6.02 -10.08
C VAL A 115 11.15 -5.22 -9.10
N LEU A 116 12.08 -4.41 -9.62
CA LEU A 116 12.85 -3.48 -8.81
C LEU A 116 11.97 -2.31 -8.37
N ILE A 117 11.92 -2.09 -7.06
CA ILE A 117 11.10 -1.08 -6.42
C ILE A 117 11.99 -0.07 -5.69
N ARG A 118 11.68 1.22 -5.85
CA ARG A 118 12.32 2.29 -5.08
C ARG A 118 11.34 2.91 -4.09
N TRP A 119 11.72 2.89 -2.82
CA TRP A 119 10.99 3.48 -1.71
C TRP A 119 11.46 4.89 -1.41
N PHE A 120 10.51 5.77 -1.11
CA PHE A 120 10.81 7.12 -0.65
C PHE A 120 9.66 7.71 0.17
N TRP A 121 9.96 8.79 0.88
CA TRP A 121 8.99 9.49 1.74
C TRP A 121 8.38 10.66 0.98
N LEU A 122 7.14 10.50 0.51
CA LEU A 122 6.38 11.54 -0.19
C LEU A 122 5.77 12.53 0.82
N PRO A 123 5.98 13.86 0.67
CA PRO A 123 5.30 14.84 1.51
C PRO A 123 3.77 14.69 1.41
N LEU A 124 3.07 14.76 2.54
CA LEU A 124 1.60 14.66 2.55
C LEU A 124 0.94 15.80 1.75
N SER A 125 1.60 16.95 1.65
CA SER A 125 1.19 18.08 0.80
C SER A 125 1.22 17.78 -0.69
N GLU A 126 2.04 16.81 -1.12
CA GLU A 126 2.27 16.44 -2.52
C GLU A 126 1.55 15.16 -2.94
N MET A 127 0.67 14.63 -2.07
CA MET A 127 -0.07 13.40 -2.39
C MET A 127 -0.86 13.53 -3.70
N PRO A 128 -0.58 12.71 -4.72
CA PRO A 128 -1.25 12.78 -6.01
C PRO A 128 -2.74 12.45 -5.88
N GLU A 129 -3.56 12.71 -6.90
CA GLU A 129 -4.95 12.26 -6.86
C GLU A 129 -5.02 10.74 -7.14
N ARG A 130 -5.26 9.95 -6.10
CA ARG A 130 -5.37 8.47 -6.17
C ARG A 130 -6.57 7.99 -5.40
N SER A 131 -7.12 6.84 -5.79
CA SER A 131 -8.29 6.27 -5.12
C SER A 131 -8.03 5.98 -3.64
N TRP A 132 -6.83 5.51 -3.31
CA TRP A 132 -6.43 5.28 -1.92
C TRP A 132 -6.29 6.59 -1.13
N ASN A 133 -5.94 7.73 -1.74
CA ASN A 133 -5.82 9.00 -1.01
C ASN A 133 -7.10 9.46 -0.32
N ARG A 134 -8.27 9.06 -0.85
CA ARG A 134 -9.56 9.38 -0.24
C ARG A 134 -9.65 8.89 1.21
N VAL A 135 -9.16 7.67 1.49
CA VAL A 135 -9.25 7.05 2.81
C VAL A 135 -8.38 7.81 3.82
N LEU A 136 -7.12 8.08 3.46
CA LEU A 136 -6.19 8.83 4.32
C LEU A 136 -6.68 10.27 4.56
N ARG A 137 -7.09 11.00 3.50
CA ARG A 137 -7.61 12.37 3.65
C ARG A 137 -8.87 12.43 4.51
N GLN A 138 -9.80 11.47 4.36
CA GLN A 138 -10.98 11.39 5.22
C GLN A 138 -10.62 11.08 6.67
N TYR A 139 -9.61 10.23 6.89
CA TYR A 139 -9.07 9.96 8.21
C TYR A 139 -8.45 11.21 8.85
N MET A 140 -7.58 11.94 8.13
CA MET A 140 -6.93 13.16 8.62
C MET A 140 -7.96 14.25 8.97
N ARG A 141 -8.95 14.50 8.10
CA ARG A 141 -10.03 15.46 8.37
C ARG A 141 -10.83 15.13 9.62
N ARG A 142 -11.21 13.85 9.81
CA ARG A 142 -11.95 13.40 11.02
C ARG A 142 -11.15 13.55 12.32
N ARG A 143 -9.84 13.74 12.24
CA ARG A 143 -8.94 13.88 13.40
C ARG A 143 -8.41 15.30 13.57
N GLY A 144 -8.82 16.26 12.73
CA GLY A 144 -8.30 17.63 12.75
C GLY A 144 -6.81 17.73 12.39
N LEU A 145 -6.32 16.81 11.54
CA LEU A 145 -4.92 16.72 11.12
C LEU A 145 -4.69 17.22 9.67
N ALA A 146 -5.70 17.85 9.08
CA ALA A 146 -5.70 18.32 7.70
C ALA A 146 -5.37 19.81 7.63
#